data_AF-X1GHM5-F1
#
_entry.id   AF-X1GHM5-F1
#
_cell.length_a   1.000
_cell.length_b   1.000
_cell.length_c   1.000
_cell.angle_alpha   90.00
_cell.angle_beta   90.00
_cell.angle_gamma   90.00
#
_symmetry.space_group_name_H-M   'P 1'
#
loop_
_entity.id
_entity.type
_entity.pdbx_description
1 polymer ?
#
loop_
_entity_poly.entity_id
_entity_poly.type
_entity_poly.pdbx_seq_one_letter_code
_entity_poly.pdbx_strand_id
1 'polypeptide(L)'
;TITVDVSNLINPDSRSVVIQVENHTSTTHISVNAWKYGTPESWRGDMSGKTQLWALIPLDDNQRFQMSSSNWTGLDMWIMGYGGREVAGFPALTPVTPSVNGVWETKTVPAEAIGAKAALVTIVNPHAAKHWDIKHPDSTDNFYSNSYAGWVCALVGLNASGQFKIKVEEKASIHAYLLGYITGNDVFIHINNLAIPDPPVNTWTPYIIKHLAANPNLAVLRSLPSGGTSCFSARKGNSLRDIQRGGNNGIYFYVHCNPGYRVDLRRLSTYYHYKLAAEIQ
;
A
#
# COMPACT_ATOMS: atom_id res chain seq x y z
N THR A 1 -1.39 -4.27 -21.74
CA THR A 1 -1.98 -3.24 -20.87
C THR A 1 -3.45 -3.17 -21.13
N ILE A 2 -4.26 -2.98 -20.09
CA ILE A 2 -5.70 -2.79 -20.16
C ILE A 2 -6.07 -1.49 -19.47
N THR A 3 -7.19 -0.89 -19.89
CA THR A 3 -7.86 0.17 -19.15
C THR A 3 -8.93 -0.46 -18.30
N VAL A 4 -8.98 -0.10 -17.02
CA VAL A 4 -10.01 -0.54 -16.09
C VAL A 4 -10.87 0.67 -15.75
N ASP A 5 -12.15 0.59 -16.09
CA ASP A 5 -13.17 1.58 -15.73
C ASP A 5 -13.97 1.03 -14.54
N VAL A 6 -13.97 1.78 -13.44
CA VAL A 6 -14.63 1.39 -12.19
C VAL A 6 -15.82 2.29 -11.85
N SER A 7 -16.25 3.15 -12.78
CA SER A 7 -17.28 4.16 -12.55
C SER A 7 -18.62 3.59 -12.06
N ASN A 8 -18.95 2.36 -12.47
CA ASN A 8 -20.17 1.67 -12.05
C ASN A 8 -20.03 0.87 -10.75
N LEU A 9 -18.84 0.85 -10.13
CA LEU A 9 -18.52 0.01 -8.96
C LEU A 9 -18.23 0.81 -7.70
N ILE A 10 -17.97 2.11 -7.83
CA ILE A 10 -17.56 2.99 -6.73
C ILE A 10 -18.41 4.27 -6.69
N ASN A 11 -18.25 5.07 -5.64
CA ASN A 11 -18.93 6.36 -5.56
C ASN A 11 -18.45 7.28 -6.71
N PRO A 12 -19.33 8.01 -7.43
CA PRO A 12 -18.94 8.94 -8.50
C PRO A 12 -17.91 10.02 -8.10
N ASP A 13 -17.82 10.32 -6.80
CA ASP A 13 -16.87 11.29 -6.24
C ASP A 13 -15.51 10.69 -5.88
N SER A 14 -15.33 9.39 -6.04
CA SER A 14 -14.07 8.71 -5.73
C SER A 14 -12.97 9.06 -6.73
N ARG A 15 -11.78 9.36 -6.20
CA ARG A 15 -10.56 9.65 -6.98
C ARG A 15 -9.47 8.61 -6.80
N SER A 16 -9.75 7.52 -6.09
CA SER A 16 -8.83 6.39 -5.99
C SER A 16 -9.58 5.08 -5.74
N VAL A 17 -8.93 3.97 -6.09
CA VAL A 17 -9.36 2.62 -5.71
C VAL A 17 -8.28 1.92 -4.92
N VAL A 18 -8.70 1.12 -3.95
CA VAL A 18 -7.84 0.10 -3.36
C VAL A 18 -8.03 -1.18 -4.16
N ILE A 19 -6.96 -1.67 -4.78
CA ILE A 19 -6.97 -2.96 -5.46
C ILE A 19 -6.19 -3.99 -4.67
N GLN A 20 -6.61 -5.24 -4.80
CA GLN A 20 -5.82 -6.42 -4.47
C GLN A 20 -5.63 -7.23 -5.75
N VAL A 21 -4.40 -7.65 -6.00
CA VAL A 21 -4.08 -8.65 -7.03
C VAL A 21 -3.53 -9.90 -6.37
N GLU A 22 -4.05 -11.05 -6.74
CA GLU A 22 -3.61 -12.37 -6.26
C GLU A 22 -3.00 -13.15 -7.43
N ASN A 23 -1.81 -13.73 -7.21
CA ASN A 23 -1.22 -14.72 -8.11
C ASN A 23 -1.51 -16.13 -7.56
N HIS A 24 -2.09 -16.99 -8.40
CA HIS A 24 -2.45 -18.37 -8.08
C HIS A 24 -1.48 -19.40 -8.67
N THR A 25 -0.54 -18.94 -9.49
CA THR A 25 0.48 -19.79 -10.12
C THR A 25 1.64 -20.03 -9.15
N SER A 26 2.12 -21.27 -9.09
CA SER A 26 3.19 -21.66 -8.16
C SER A 26 4.60 -21.53 -8.75
N THR A 27 4.76 -21.29 -10.05
CA THR A 27 6.03 -21.47 -10.77
C THR A 27 6.42 -20.32 -11.69
N THR A 28 5.57 -19.31 -11.89
CA THR A 28 5.83 -18.25 -12.89
C THR A 28 5.94 -16.89 -12.20
N HIS A 29 7.01 -16.16 -12.54
CA HIS A 29 7.08 -14.74 -12.27
C HIS A 29 6.11 -14.02 -13.21
N ILE A 30 5.10 -13.37 -12.66
CA ILE A 30 4.13 -12.61 -13.41
C ILE A 30 4.35 -11.13 -13.10
N SER A 31 4.81 -10.36 -14.08
CA SER A 31 4.89 -8.91 -13.91
C SER A 31 3.48 -8.35 -13.81
N VAL A 32 3.18 -7.51 -12.82
CA VAL A 32 1.89 -6.82 -12.65
C VAL A 32 2.12 -5.40 -12.18
N ASN A 33 1.40 -4.45 -12.77
CA ASN A 33 1.44 -3.04 -12.37
C ASN A 33 0.06 -2.41 -12.54
N ALA A 34 -0.23 -1.40 -11.72
CA ALA A 34 -1.38 -0.53 -11.88
C ALA A 34 -0.99 0.93 -11.65
N TRP A 35 -1.59 1.83 -12.42
CA TRP A 35 -1.28 3.26 -12.36
C TRP A 35 -2.42 4.10 -12.91
N LYS A 36 -2.39 5.41 -12.63
CA LYS A 36 -3.40 6.36 -13.10
C LYS A 36 -3.48 6.38 -14.63
N TYR A 37 -4.69 6.41 -15.17
CA TYR A 37 -4.88 6.46 -16.62
C TYR A 37 -4.23 7.71 -17.24
N GLY A 38 -3.52 7.50 -18.35
CA GLY A 38 -2.89 8.57 -19.12
C GLY A 38 -1.50 8.97 -18.63
N THR A 39 -0.99 8.37 -17.56
CA THR A 39 0.42 8.55 -17.16
C THR A 39 1.32 7.82 -18.17
N PRO A 40 2.35 8.48 -18.74
CA PRO A 40 3.12 7.98 -19.89
C PRO A 40 4.05 6.78 -19.60
N GLU A 41 4.07 6.26 -18.38
CA GLU A 41 5.04 5.26 -17.95
C GLU A 41 4.36 3.93 -17.58
N SER A 42 5.04 2.82 -17.89
CA SER A 42 4.75 1.50 -17.35
C SER A 42 6.04 0.90 -16.80
N TRP A 43 6.11 0.72 -15.49
CA TRP A 43 7.17 0.01 -14.81
C TRP A 43 6.80 -1.47 -14.71
N ARG A 44 7.69 -2.31 -14.18
CA ARG A 44 7.46 -3.74 -13.98
C ARG A 44 7.85 -4.15 -12.56
N GLY A 45 6.86 -4.40 -11.71
CA GLY A 45 7.00 -5.22 -10.52
C GLY A 45 6.60 -6.67 -10.83
N ASP A 46 7.29 -7.63 -10.23
CA ASP A 46 7.08 -9.05 -10.51
C ASP A 46 6.40 -9.77 -9.35
N MET A 47 5.27 -10.42 -9.54
CA MET A 47 4.70 -11.32 -8.54
C MET A 47 5.26 -12.72 -8.73
N SER A 48 5.91 -13.28 -7.71
CA SER A 48 6.38 -14.67 -7.72
C SER A 48 5.53 -15.57 -6.81
N GLY A 49 5.30 -16.81 -7.25
CA GLY A 49 4.54 -17.81 -6.49
C GLY A 49 3.12 -17.36 -6.12
N LYS A 50 2.56 -17.98 -5.08
CA LYS A 50 1.21 -17.68 -4.59
C LYS A 50 1.19 -16.44 -3.69
N THR A 51 1.45 -15.27 -4.28
CA THR A 51 1.52 -13.98 -3.59
C THR A 51 0.29 -13.12 -3.80
N GLN A 52 0.15 -12.08 -2.97
CA GLN A 52 -0.84 -11.02 -3.13
C GLN A 52 -0.19 -9.66 -2.96
N LEU A 53 -0.67 -8.66 -3.70
CA LEU A 53 -0.26 -7.27 -3.55
C LEU A 53 -1.48 -6.37 -3.44
N TRP A 54 -1.30 -5.28 -2.71
CA TRP A 54 -2.34 -4.31 -2.43
C TRP A 54 -1.83 -2.94 -2.81
N ALA A 55 -2.72 -2.11 -3.35
CA ALA A 55 -2.34 -0.77 -3.72
C ALA A 55 -3.52 0.19 -3.73
N LEU A 56 -3.23 1.44 -3.37
CA LEU A 56 -4.12 2.57 -3.60
C LEU A 56 -3.73 3.24 -4.92
N ILE A 57 -4.64 3.22 -5.88
CA ILE A 57 -4.42 3.73 -7.23
C ILE A 57 -5.25 4.99 -7.46
N PRO A 58 -4.61 6.14 -7.77
CA PRO A 58 -5.33 7.33 -8.22
C PRO A 58 -6.04 7.06 -9.55
N LEU A 59 -7.25 7.63 -9.69
CA LEU A 59 -8.07 7.54 -10.89
C LEU A 59 -7.94 8.81 -11.74
N ASP A 60 -8.34 8.73 -13.00
CA ASP A 60 -8.64 9.92 -13.81
C ASP A 60 -10.06 10.47 -13.54
N ASP A 61 -10.44 11.54 -14.25
CA ASP A 61 -11.74 12.19 -14.07
C ASP A 61 -12.93 11.28 -14.41
N ASN A 62 -12.71 10.26 -15.23
CA ASN A 62 -13.72 9.26 -15.62
C ASN A 62 -13.64 8.00 -14.76
N GLN A 63 -12.94 8.04 -13.63
CA GLN A 63 -12.77 6.91 -12.72
C GLN A 63 -12.09 5.70 -13.37
N ARG A 64 -11.05 5.96 -14.19
CA ARG A 64 -10.27 4.93 -14.87
C ARG A 64 -8.83 4.88 -14.36
N PHE A 65 -8.26 3.69 -14.47
CA PHE A 65 -6.83 3.45 -14.28
C PHE A 65 -6.32 2.44 -15.32
N GLN A 66 -5.01 2.27 -15.40
CA GLN A 66 -4.36 1.33 -16.31
C GLN A 66 -3.70 0.21 -15.52
N MET A 67 -3.71 -0.98 -16.11
CA MET A 67 -2.97 -2.13 -15.60
C MET A 67 -2.22 -2.85 -16.69
N SER A 68 -1.07 -3.41 -16.35
CA SER A 68 -0.34 -4.33 -17.21
C SER A 68 -0.07 -5.63 -16.47
N SER A 69 -0.05 -6.72 -17.24
CA SER A 69 0.52 -7.97 -16.79
C SER A 69 1.34 -8.60 -17.91
N SER A 70 2.41 -9.33 -17.56
CA SER A 70 3.10 -10.21 -18.50
C SER A 70 2.29 -11.46 -18.83
N ASN A 71 1.37 -11.88 -17.95
CA ASN A 71 0.44 -12.99 -18.15
C ASN A 71 -0.78 -12.85 -17.22
N TRP A 72 -1.97 -12.74 -17.80
CA TRP A 72 -3.23 -12.64 -17.03
C TRP A 72 -3.72 -13.99 -16.48
N THR A 73 -3.18 -15.11 -16.98
CA THR A 73 -3.61 -16.44 -16.55
C THR A 73 -3.20 -16.69 -15.09
N GLY A 74 -4.17 -16.99 -14.24
CA GLY A 74 -3.94 -17.25 -12.82
C GLY A 74 -3.76 -15.99 -11.96
N LEU A 75 -4.11 -14.81 -12.50
CA LEU A 75 -4.28 -13.58 -11.72
C LEU A 75 -5.75 -13.31 -11.44
N ASP A 76 -6.07 -13.05 -10.18
CA ASP A 76 -7.36 -12.50 -9.78
C ASP A 76 -7.17 -11.06 -9.29
N MET A 77 -8.12 -10.18 -9.64
CA MET A 77 -8.09 -8.77 -9.25
C MET A 77 -9.40 -8.36 -8.59
N TRP A 78 -9.27 -7.57 -7.53
CA TRP A 78 -10.40 -7.21 -6.69
C TRP A 78 -10.33 -5.74 -6.29
N ILE A 79 -11.48 -5.08 -6.30
CA ILE A 79 -11.65 -3.75 -5.69
C ILE A 79 -11.98 -3.97 -4.22
N MET A 80 -11.06 -3.55 -3.35
CA MET A 80 -11.14 -3.74 -1.90
C MET A 80 -11.73 -2.53 -1.19
N GLY A 81 -11.79 -1.39 -1.88
CA GLY A 81 -12.30 -0.13 -1.39
C GLY A 81 -12.02 0.99 -2.39
N TYR A 82 -12.37 2.21 -2.03
CA TYR A 82 -12.13 3.41 -2.81
C TYR A 82 -11.92 4.60 -1.87
N GLY A 83 -11.15 5.59 -2.31
CA GLY A 83 -10.95 6.85 -1.59
C GLY A 83 -11.71 8.00 -2.23
N GLY A 84 -11.96 9.07 -1.46
CA GLY A 84 -12.71 10.25 -1.87
C GLY A 84 -11.92 11.23 -2.77
N ARG A 85 -12.45 12.46 -2.89
CA ARG A 85 -11.95 13.53 -3.78
C ARG A 85 -10.53 14.03 -3.47
N GLU A 86 -10.04 13.70 -2.30
CA GLU A 86 -8.80 14.21 -1.73
C GLU A 86 -7.53 13.47 -2.22
N VAL A 87 -7.71 12.41 -3.00
CA VAL A 87 -6.59 11.67 -3.60
C VAL A 87 -6.31 12.22 -4.99
N ALA A 88 -5.07 12.67 -5.21
CA ALA A 88 -4.60 13.16 -6.50
C ALA A 88 -3.46 12.28 -7.02
N GLY A 89 -3.44 12.01 -8.33
CA GLY A 89 -2.33 11.35 -9.00
C GLY A 89 -1.44 12.37 -9.70
N PHE A 90 -0.13 12.12 -9.72
CA PHE A 90 0.80 12.96 -10.47
C PHE A 90 0.62 12.74 -11.99
N PRO A 91 0.87 13.77 -12.83
CA PRO A 91 0.78 13.64 -14.29
C PRO A 91 1.85 12.71 -14.87
N ALA A 92 3.00 12.62 -14.20
CA ALA A 92 4.09 11.70 -14.46
C ALA A 92 4.61 11.16 -13.13
N LEU A 93 5.19 9.96 -13.14
CA LEU A 93 5.88 9.47 -11.98
C LEU A 93 7.12 10.32 -11.70
N THR A 94 7.30 10.70 -10.44
CA THR A 94 8.51 11.42 -10.01
C THR A 94 9.44 10.44 -9.29
N PRO A 95 10.67 10.19 -9.78
CA PRO A 95 11.62 9.30 -9.10
C PRO A 95 12.01 9.82 -7.72
N VAL A 96 11.91 8.96 -6.71
CA VAL A 96 12.27 9.26 -5.32
C VAL A 96 13.15 8.18 -4.69
N THR A 97 13.79 7.35 -5.52
CA THR A 97 14.82 6.39 -5.05
C THR A 97 15.96 7.15 -4.34
N PRO A 98 16.44 6.67 -3.17
CA PRO A 98 17.66 7.18 -2.56
C PRO A 98 18.87 7.08 -3.49
N SER A 99 19.74 8.07 -3.40
CA SER A 99 21.02 8.14 -4.11
C SER A 99 22.08 7.20 -3.52
N VAL A 100 21.95 6.86 -2.23
CA VAL A 100 22.89 6.04 -1.45
C VAL A 100 22.18 4.82 -0.86
N ASN A 101 22.82 3.65 -0.98
CA ASN A 101 22.35 2.39 -0.40
C ASN A 101 22.40 2.42 1.14
N GLY A 102 21.37 1.88 1.80
CA GLY A 102 21.31 1.68 3.25
C GLY A 102 21.17 2.95 4.08
N VAL A 103 21.05 4.13 3.46
CA VAL A 103 20.96 5.42 4.15
C VAL A 103 19.56 6.01 4.03
N TRP A 104 19.07 6.58 5.14
CA TRP A 104 17.84 7.37 5.13
C TRP A 104 18.07 8.70 4.39
N GLU A 105 17.38 8.89 3.27
CA GLU A 105 17.38 10.13 2.51
C GLU A 105 16.04 10.84 2.66
N THR A 106 16.07 12.16 2.91
CA THR A 106 14.88 13.00 2.89
C THR A 106 14.51 13.31 1.45
N LYS A 107 13.25 13.09 1.09
CA LYS A 107 12.66 13.45 -0.19
C LYS A 107 11.55 14.46 0.02
N THR A 108 11.40 15.36 -0.94
CA THR A 108 10.35 16.39 -0.94
C THR A 108 9.42 16.12 -2.12
N VAL A 109 8.12 16.22 -1.90
CA VAL A 109 7.13 16.11 -2.98
C VAL A 109 7.16 17.34 -3.89
N PRO A 110 6.65 17.25 -5.14
CA PRO A 110 6.46 18.40 -6.02
C PRO A 110 5.64 19.54 -5.37
N ALA A 111 5.79 20.75 -5.92
CA ALA A 111 5.20 21.97 -5.35
C ALA A 111 3.68 21.88 -5.18
N GLU A 112 2.98 21.26 -6.13
CA GLU A 112 1.53 21.06 -6.11
C GLU A 112 1.03 20.13 -4.99
N ALA A 113 1.93 19.35 -4.38
CA ALA A 113 1.63 18.45 -3.27
C ALA A 113 2.14 18.97 -1.92
N ILE A 114 2.76 20.17 -1.87
CA ILE A 114 3.15 20.78 -0.61
C ILE A 114 1.90 21.11 0.21
N GLY A 115 1.88 20.69 1.48
CA GLY A 115 0.71 20.77 2.35
C GLY A 115 -0.17 19.51 2.35
N ALA A 116 0.09 18.55 1.47
CA ALA A 116 -0.57 17.24 1.53
C ALA A 116 -0.24 16.51 2.85
N LYS A 117 -1.17 15.68 3.32
CA LYS A 117 -1.00 14.87 4.55
C LYS A 117 -0.14 13.65 4.32
N ALA A 118 -0.22 13.07 3.12
CA ALA A 118 0.49 11.86 2.77
C ALA A 118 0.88 11.81 1.30
N ALA A 119 1.97 11.11 1.00
CA ALA A 119 2.35 10.71 -0.34
C ALA A 119 2.03 9.22 -0.57
N LEU A 120 1.65 8.91 -1.82
CA LEU A 120 1.56 7.56 -2.34
C LEU A 120 2.85 7.26 -3.09
N VAL A 121 3.66 6.37 -2.53
CA VAL A 121 4.95 5.98 -3.10
C VAL A 121 4.87 4.57 -3.60
N THR A 122 5.02 4.40 -4.91
CA THR A 122 5.18 3.08 -5.51
C THR A 122 6.62 2.63 -5.38
N ILE A 123 6.82 1.44 -4.81
CA ILE A 123 8.11 0.75 -4.71
C ILE A 123 8.09 -0.42 -5.69
N VAL A 124 9.09 -0.50 -6.53
CA VAL A 124 9.25 -1.51 -7.56
C VAL A 124 10.54 -2.27 -7.27
N ASN A 125 10.42 -3.58 -7.06
CA ASN A 125 11.54 -4.50 -6.93
C ASN A 125 11.41 -5.58 -8.04
N PRO A 126 12.23 -5.57 -9.10
CA PRO A 126 12.25 -6.61 -10.13
C PRO A 126 13.11 -7.82 -9.74
N HIS A 127 13.74 -7.83 -8.57
CA HIS A 127 14.71 -8.85 -8.15
C HIS A 127 14.28 -9.57 -6.87
N ALA A 128 15.10 -10.53 -6.42
CA ALA A 128 14.90 -11.27 -5.17
C ALA A 128 14.69 -10.33 -3.97
N ALA A 129 14.28 -10.87 -2.81
CA ALA A 129 14.03 -10.09 -1.59
C ALA A 129 15.11 -9.04 -1.32
N LYS A 130 14.74 -7.76 -1.42
CA LYS A 130 15.57 -6.61 -1.06
C LYS A 130 14.83 -5.75 -0.05
N HIS A 131 15.60 -5.08 0.80
CA HIS A 131 15.04 -4.27 1.87
C HIS A 131 14.85 -2.80 1.47
N TRP A 132 13.75 -2.23 1.91
CA TRP A 132 13.46 -0.80 1.84
C TRP A 132 12.71 -0.36 3.09
N ASP A 133 12.66 0.93 3.37
CA ASP A 133 11.75 1.48 4.36
C ASP A 133 11.39 2.92 3.99
N ILE A 134 10.22 3.36 4.44
CA ILE A 134 9.67 4.69 4.21
C ILE A 134 8.93 5.15 5.46
N LYS A 135 9.11 6.42 5.83
CA LYS A 135 8.53 6.97 7.06
C LYS A 135 8.36 8.48 7.03
N HIS A 136 7.50 8.96 7.92
CA HIS A 136 7.40 10.39 8.24
C HIS A 136 8.77 10.93 8.70
N PRO A 137 9.18 12.17 8.35
CA PRO A 137 10.50 12.70 8.69
C PRO A 137 10.83 12.67 10.18
N ASP A 138 9.80 12.91 11.00
CA ASP A 138 9.90 12.98 12.47
C ASP A 138 9.68 11.62 13.15
N SER A 139 9.50 10.55 12.37
CA SER A 139 9.32 9.20 12.89
C SER A 139 10.62 8.63 13.45
N THR A 140 10.56 8.11 14.68
CA THR A 140 11.65 7.39 15.33
C THR A 140 11.65 5.90 15.00
N ASP A 141 10.58 5.39 14.38
CA ASP A 141 10.51 4.03 13.88
C ASP A 141 11.68 3.74 12.92
N ASN A 142 12.30 2.58 13.09
CA ASN A 142 13.39 2.15 12.22
C ASN A 142 13.25 0.66 11.95
N PHE A 143 12.59 0.34 10.85
CA PHE A 143 12.38 -1.02 10.41
C PHE A 143 13.11 -1.24 9.07
N TYR A 144 13.04 -2.46 8.58
CA TYR A 144 13.25 -2.75 7.17
C TYR A 144 12.02 -3.49 6.70
N SER A 145 11.28 -2.90 5.78
CA SER A 145 10.37 -3.67 4.95
C SER A 145 11.20 -4.52 4.01
N ASN A 146 10.75 -5.75 3.80
CA ASN A 146 11.25 -6.61 2.75
C ASN A 146 10.11 -6.75 1.75
N SER A 147 10.32 -6.33 0.51
CA SER A 147 9.51 -6.84 -0.58
C SER A 147 10.31 -7.89 -1.30
N TYR A 148 9.79 -9.12 -1.39
CA TYR A 148 10.12 -9.97 -2.54
C TYR A 148 9.84 -9.19 -3.83
N ALA A 149 10.34 -9.71 -4.95
CA ALA A 149 10.00 -9.19 -6.27
C ALA A 149 8.52 -8.77 -6.28
N GLY A 150 8.24 -7.56 -6.76
CA GLY A 150 6.90 -7.03 -6.71
C GLY A 150 6.81 -5.52 -6.84
N TRP A 151 5.56 -5.09 -6.89
CA TRP A 151 5.15 -3.70 -6.81
C TRP A 151 4.36 -3.52 -5.51
N VAL A 152 4.71 -2.51 -4.72
CA VAL A 152 4.03 -2.13 -3.48
C VAL A 152 3.68 -0.65 -3.56
N CYS A 153 2.44 -0.30 -3.25
CA CYS A 153 2.10 1.09 -2.94
C CYS A 153 2.24 1.28 -1.43
N ALA A 154 3.15 2.15 -1.00
CA ALA A 154 3.26 2.61 0.37
C ALA A 154 2.55 3.96 0.52
N LEU A 155 1.96 4.17 1.70
CA LEU A 155 1.39 5.46 2.09
C LEU A 155 2.26 6.00 3.23
N VAL A 156 2.81 7.20 3.04
CA VAL A 156 3.73 7.83 4.01
C VAL A 156 3.25 9.23 4.35
N GLY A 157 3.25 9.57 5.64
CA GLY A 157 2.95 10.92 6.09
C GLY A 157 4.01 11.93 5.69
N LEU A 158 3.57 13.16 5.44
CA LEU A 158 4.41 14.29 5.10
C LEU A 158 4.43 15.31 6.25
N ASN A 159 5.58 15.97 6.44
CA ASN A 159 5.63 17.16 7.31
C ASN A 159 5.10 18.41 6.57
N ALA A 160 5.07 19.57 7.26
CA ALA A 160 4.58 20.83 6.68
C ALA A 160 5.31 21.27 5.39
N SER A 161 6.57 20.84 5.22
CA SER A 161 7.38 21.11 4.04
C SER A 161 7.22 20.05 2.94
N GLY A 162 6.25 19.13 3.06
CA GLY A 162 6.02 18.07 2.08
C GLY A 162 7.12 17.01 2.03
N GLN A 163 7.81 16.77 3.15
CA GLN A 163 8.95 15.85 3.20
C GLN A 163 8.58 14.49 3.78
N PHE A 164 9.29 13.45 3.34
CA PHE A 164 9.33 12.11 3.93
C PHE A 164 10.75 11.56 3.89
N LYS A 165 11.01 10.45 4.60
CA LYS A 165 12.28 9.74 4.56
C LYS A 165 12.10 8.38 3.90
N ILE A 166 13.06 8.00 3.06
CA ILE A 166 13.10 6.69 2.40
C ILE A 166 14.53 6.14 2.44
N LYS A 167 14.65 4.82 2.60
CA LYS A 167 15.90 4.06 2.63
C LYS A 167 15.73 2.83 1.76
N VAL A 168 16.70 2.52 0.90
CA VAL A 168 16.73 1.29 0.11
C VAL A 168 18.07 0.62 0.30
N GLU A 169 18.08 -0.70 0.45
CA GLU A 169 19.32 -1.47 0.60
C GLU A 169 20.15 -1.48 -0.69
N GLU A 170 19.49 -1.54 -1.85
CA GLU A 170 20.15 -1.61 -3.15
C GLU A 170 19.39 -0.83 -4.22
N LYS A 171 19.78 0.41 -4.46
CA LYS A 171 19.11 1.35 -5.39
C LYS A 171 19.13 0.92 -6.86
N ALA A 172 20.04 0.02 -7.23
CA ALA A 172 20.08 -0.58 -8.56
C ALA A 172 18.95 -1.59 -8.77
N SER A 173 18.43 -2.15 -7.67
CA SER A 173 17.37 -3.16 -7.66
C SER A 173 16.03 -2.61 -7.20
N ILE A 174 15.99 -1.62 -6.30
CA ILE A 174 14.73 -1.03 -5.82
C ILE A 174 14.58 0.37 -6.40
N HIS A 175 13.47 0.58 -7.10
CA HIS A 175 13.08 1.89 -7.60
C HIS A 175 11.84 2.39 -6.88
N ALA A 176 11.84 3.65 -6.48
CA ALA A 176 10.73 4.30 -5.81
C ALA A 176 10.25 5.50 -6.62
N TYR A 177 8.94 5.64 -6.78
CA TYR A 177 8.34 6.76 -7.51
C TYR A 177 7.12 7.30 -6.76
N LEU A 178 6.87 8.60 -6.90
CA LEU A 178 5.64 9.22 -6.45
C LEU A 178 4.52 8.92 -7.43
N LEU A 179 3.48 8.25 -6.96
CA LEU A 179 2.26 7.92 -7.71
C LEU A 179 1.19 8.99 -7.54
N GLY A 180 1.10 9.55 -6.33
CA GLY A 180 0.08 10.53 -5.97
C GLY A 180 0.27 11.05 -4.56
N TYR A 181 -0.71 11.79 -4.07
CA TYR A 181 -0.73 12.40 -2.75
C TYR A 181 -2.17 12.55 -2.25
N ILE A 182 -2.31 12.77 -0.95
CA ILE A 182 -3.61 12.98 -0.30
C ILE A 182 -3.62 14.31 0.44
N THR A 183 -4.50 15.22 0.03
CA THR A 183 -4.65 16.58 0.59
C THR A 183 -5.61 16.66 1.76
N GLY A 184 -6.54 15.73 1.83
CA GLY A 184 -7.69 15.79 2.72
C GLY A 184 -7.35 15.64 4.19
N ASN A 185 -8.17 16.28 5.02
CA ASN A 185 -8.22 16.01 6.45
C ASN A 185 -8.80 14.63 6.78
N ASP A 186 -9.30 13.92 5.77
CA ASP A 186 -9.82 12.57 5.89
C ASP A 186 -8.71 11.52 6.03
N VAL A 187 -7.43 11.88 5.90
CA VAL A 187 -6.30 10.97 6.17
C VAL A 187 -5.57 11.37 7.44
N PHE A 188 -5.60 10.48 8.43
CA PHE A 188 -4.88 10.62 9.68
C PHE A 188 -3.67 9.69 9.69
N ILE A 189 -2.46 10.27 9.70
CA ILE A 189 -1.21 9.52 9.75
C ILE A 189 -0.67 9.47 11.18
N HIS A 190 -0.25 8.28 11.61
CA HIS A 190 0.54 8.15 12.82
C HIS A 190 2.02 8.45 12.52
N ILE A 191 2.62 9.44 13.20
CA ILE A 191 4.06 9.77 13.04
C ILE A 191 4.93 8.55 13.36
N ASN A 192 4.61 7.87 14.45
CA ASN A 192 5.13 6.54 14.76
C ASN A 192 3.97 5.56 14.68
N ASN A 193 4.19 4.43 14.02
CA ASN A 193 3.17 3.43 13.81
C ASN A 193 2.64 2.90 15.15
N LEU A 194 1.31 2.96 15.34
CA LEU A 194 0.66 2.52 16.56
C LEU A 194 0.69 0.98 16.66
N ALA A 195 1.15 0.46 17.80
CA ALA A 195 1.03 -0.96 18.11
C ALA A 195 -0.43 -1.33 18.25
N ILE A 196 -0.86 -2.37 17.55
CA ILE A 196 -2.19 -2.95 17.71
C ILE A 196 -2.04 -4.35 18.31
N PRO A 197 -2.95 -4.77 19.22
CA PRO A 197 -2.83 -6.04 19.89
C PRO A 197 -2.80 -7.19 18.89
N ASP A 198 -1.92 -8.16 19.13
CA ASP A 198 -1.83 -9.32 18.27
C ASP A 198 -3.10 -10.17 18.42
N PRO A 199 -3.79 -10.52 17.32
CA PRO A 199 -4.86 -11.51 17.39
C PRO A 199 -4.29 -12.88 17.79
N PRO A 200 -5.05 -13.74 18.48
CA PRO A 200 -4.65 -15.13 18.68
C PRO A 200 -4.35 -15.82 17.34
N VAL A 201 -3.40 -16.76 17.37
CA VAL A 201 -3.02 -17.51 16.17
C VAL A 201 -4.24 -18.26 15.63
N ASN A 202 -4.38 -18.25 14.30
CA ASN A 202 -5.47 -18.89 13.57
C ASN A 202 -6.89 -18.44 13.94
N THR A 203 -7.03 -17.28 14.59
CA THR A 203 -8.34 -16.75 15.00
C THR A 203 -8.59 -15.38 14.40
N TRP A 204 -9.73 -15.23 13.74
CA TRP A 204 -10.23 -13.91 13.31
C TRP A 204 -10.66 -13.12 14.52
N THR A 205 -10.00 -11.99 14.76
CA THR A 205 -10.26 -11.11 15.90
C THR A 205 -10.70 -9.74 15.41
N PRO A 206 -11.84 -9.22 15.90
CA PRO A 206 -12.27 -7.88 15.55
C PRO A 206 -11.33 -6.83 16.15
N TYR A 207 -11.04 -5.79 15.38
CA TYR A 207 -10.30 -4.61 15.82
C TYR A 207 -11.03 -3.34 15.38
N ILE A 208 -11.22 -2.40 16.31
CA ILE A 208 -11.88 -1.12 16.05
C ILE A 208 -10.82 -0.05 15.79
N ILE A 209 -10.86 0.58 14.62
CA ILE A 209 -9.82 1.52 14.15
C ILE A 209 -10.24 2.99 14.27
N LYS A 210 -10.78 3.40 15.41
CA LYS A 210 -11.31 4.78 15.61
C LYS A 210 -10.38 5.60 16.52
N HIS A 211 -9.08 5.58 16.28
CA HIS A 211 -8.12 6.20 17.19
C HIS A 211 -7.88 7.68 16.92
N LEU A 212 -7.80 8.07 15.65
CA LEU A 212 -7.55 9.43 15.18
C LEU A 212 -8.66 9.95 14.26
N ALA A 213 -9.31 9.07 13.50
CA ALA A 213 -10.44 9.43 12.65
C ALA A 213 -11.79 9.19 13.36
N ALA A 214 -12.74 10.12 13.23
CA ALA A 214 -14.06 9.97 13.83
C ALA A 214 -14.93 8.95 13.08
N ASN A 215 -14.78 8.85 11.77
CA ASN A 215 -15.55 7.94 10.91
C ASN A 215 -14.70 7.22 9.85
N PRO A 216 -13.66 6.46 10.22
CA PRO A 216 -12.77 5.89 9.24
C PRO A 216 -13.44 4.76 8.47
N ASN A 217 -13.39 4.87 7.14
CA ASN A 217 -13.91 3.90 6.20
C ASN A 217 -12.80 2.97 5.67
N LEU A 218 -11.53 3.31 5.89
CA LEU A 218 -10.38 2.55 5.43
C LEU A 218 -9.25 2.59 6.48
N ALA A 219 -8.67 1.44 6.79
CA ALA A 219 -7.46 1.30 7.61
C ALA A 219 -6.24 1.09 6.72
N VAL A 220 -5.12 1.75 7.01
CA VAL A 220 -3.82 1.41 6.44
C VAL A 220 -2.94 0.82 7.52
N LEU A 221 -2.70 -0.47 7.38
CA LEU A 221 -1.95 -1.29 8.31
C LEU A 221 -0.59 -1.63 7.68
N ARG A 222 0.40 -1.85 8.54
CA ARG A 222 1.74 -2.31 8.17
C ARG A 222 2.04 -3.57 8.96
N SER A 223 2.54 -4.60 8.29
CA SER A 223 3.08 -5.78 8.97
C SER A 223 4.47 -5.47 9.53
N LEU A 224 4.83 -5.96 10.71
CA LEU A 224 6.21 -5.81 11.20
C LEU A 224 7.11 -6.93 10.70
N PRO A 225 8.43 -6.68 10.58
CA PRO A 225 9.37 -7.71 10.24
C PRO A 225 9.41 -8.82 11.29
N SER A 226 9.24 -10.05 10.83
CA SER A 226 9.44 -11.25 11.63
C SER A 226 10.33 -12.22 10.85
N GLY A 227 11.22 -12.94 11.53
CA GLY A 227 12.25 -13.77 10.88
C GLY A 227 11.76 -15.01 10.12
N GLY A 228 10.52 -15.06 9.62
CA GLY A 228 9.93 -16.24 8.96
C GLY A 228 9.05 -15.92 7.75
N THR A 229 8.64 -16.97 7.01
CA THR A 229 7.72 -16.86 5.87
C THR A 229 6.28 -16.60 6.35
N SER A 230 5.71 -15.52 5.83
CA SER A 230 4.66 -14.77 6.50
C SER A 230 3.26 -15.08 6.05
N CYS A 231 2.33 -15.08 6.99
CA CYS A 231 0.89 -15.04 6.70
C CYS A 231 0.20 -14.16 7.73
N PHE A 232 -0.03 -12.91 7.32
CA PHE A 232 -0.93 -11.99 7.97
C PHE A 232 -2.19 -11.83 7.11
N SER A 233 -3.31 -11.53 7.76
CA SER A 233 -4.62 -11.50 7.12
C SER A 233 -5.45 -10.43 7.79
N ALA A 234 -6.06 -9.59 6.97
CA ALA A 234 -7.02 -8.60 7.43
C ALA A 234 -8.17 -8.55 6.45
N ARG A 235 -9.41 -8.47 6.91
CA ARG A 235 -10.60 -8.39 6.05
C ARG A 235 -11.56 -7.34 6.56
N LYS A 236 -12.41 -6.86 5.66
CA LYS A 236 -13.62 -6.12 6.04
C LYS A 236 -14.41 -6.96 7.04
N GLY A 237 -14.87 -6.36 8.14
CA GLY A 237 -15.59 -7.08 9.19
C GLY A 237 -16.72 -7.94 8.60
N ASN A 238 -16.99 -9.11 9.16
CA ASN A 238 -18.07 -10.02 8.69
C ASN A 238 -17.98 -10.46 7.21
N SER A 239 -16.92 -10.11 6.48
CA SER A 239 -16.67 -10.67 5.15
C SER A 239 -16.36 -12.15 5.30
N LEU A 240 -17.03 -12.99 4.52
CA LEU A 240 -16.69 -14.42 4.41
C LEU A 240 -15.41 -14.64 3.61
N ARG A 241 -14.90 -13.60 2.95
CA ARG A 241 -13.67 -13.69 2.18
C ARG A 241 -12.47 -13.60 3.10
N ASP A 242 -11.75 -14.70 3.17
CA ASP A 242 -10.45 -14.76 3.81
C ASP A 242 -9.43 -14.08 2.92
N ILE A 243 -8.96 -12.93 3.36
CA ILE A 243 -7.79 -12.29 2.77
C ILE A 243 -6.57 -13.00 3.35
N GLN A 244 -6.23 -14.13 2.76
CA GLN A 244 -5.15 -14.98 3.22
C GLN A 244 -4.22 -15.25 2.05
N ARG A 245 -3.08 -14.57 2.02
CA ARG A 245 -1.90 -15.02 1.29
C ARG A 245 -0.67 -14.27 1.76
N GLY A 246 0.44 -15.01 1.83
CA GLY A 246 1.65 -14.51 2.45
C GLY A 246 2.17 -13.23 1.81
N GLY A 247 2.60 -12.32 2.67
CA GLY A 247 3.28 -11.08 2.29
C GLY A 247 4.51 -10.94 3.17
N ASN A 248 5.63 -10.54 2.59
CA ASN A 248 6.83 -10.29 3.40
C ASN A 248 6.65 -9.14 4.40
N ASN A 249 7.66 -9.06 5.26
CA ASN A 249 7.84 -8.07 6.31
C ASN A 249 7.63 -6.63 5.84
N GLY A 250 6.88 -5.82 6.57
CA GLY A 250 6.82 -4.37 6.33
C GLY A 250 5.91 -3.91 5.18
N ILE A 251 5.03 -4.77 4.68
CA ILE A 251 4.10 -4.42 3.59
C ILE A 251 2.92 -3.61 4.14
N TYR A 252 2.51 -2.59 3.37
CA TYR A 252 1.30 -1.81 3.60
C TYR A 252 0.08 -2.54 3.04
N PHE A 253 -1.01 -2.58 3.81
CA PHE A 253 -2.28 -3.13 3.37
C PHE A 253 -3.44 -2.25 3.86
N TYR A 254 -4.40 -2.07 2.96
CA TYR A 254 -5.51 -1.12 2.93
C TYR A 254 -6.86 -1.83 3.08
N VAL A 255 -7.47 -1.81 4.26
CA VAL A 255 -8.67 -2.62 4.57
C VAL A 255 -9.88 -1.72 4.74
N HIS A 256 -10.94 -1.92 3.97
CA HIS A 256 -12.20 -1.20 4.17
C HIS A 256 -12.87 -1.62 5.47
N CYS A 257 -13.40 -0.65 6.20
CA CYS A 257 -14.04 -0.85 7.49
C CYS A 257 -15.54 -1.12 7.33
N ASN A 258 -16.12 -1.85 8.27
CA ASN A 258 -17.57 -1.98 8.37
C ASN A 258 -18.21 -0.79 9.11
N PRO A 259 -19.55 -0.66 9.07
CA PRO A 259 -20.27 0.10 10.08
C PRO A 259 -19.77 -0.27 11.49
N GLY A 260 -19.41 0.74 12.30
CA GLY A 260 -18.73 0.55 13.57
C GLY A 260 -17.19 0.54 13.50
N TYR A 261 -16.60 0.88 12.35
CA TYR A 261 -15.15 1.08 12.15
C TYR A 261 -14.30 -0.16 12.43
N ARG A 262 -14.88 -1.32 12.14
CA ARG A 262 -14.29 -2.62 12.42
C ARG A 262 -13.55 -3.18 11.22
N VAL A 263 -12.35 -3.68 11.47
CA VAL A 263 -11.61 -4.63 10.63
C VAL A 263 -11.43 -5.94 11.40
N ASP A 264 -11.37 -7.07 10.69
CA ASP A 264 -11.02 -8.34 11.32
C ASP A 264 -9.56 -8.67 10.98
N LEU A 265 -8.76 -9.04 11.99
CA LEU A 265 -7.35 -9.39 11.85
C LEU A 265 -7.12 -10.86 12.25
N ARG A 266 -6.18 -11.53 11.60
CA ARG A 266 -5.78 -12.91 11.92
C ARG A 266 -4.30 -13.10 11.62
N ARG A 267 -3.56 -13.82 12.48
CA ARG A 267 -2.15 -14.22 12.21
C ARG A 267 -2.00 -15.74 12.22
N LEU A 268 -1.06 -16.28 11.45
CA LEU A 268 -0.76 -17.72 11.46
C LEU A 268 0.37 -18.13 12.41
N SER A 269 1.05 -17.17 13.03
CA SER A 269 2.17 -17.44 13.95
C SER A 269 2.36 -16.31 14.96
N THR A 270 3.01 -16.61 16.09
CA THR A 270 3.31 -15.68 17.18
C THR A 270 4.42 -14.68 16.86
N TYR A 271 5.18 -14.89 15.78
CA TYR A 271 6.22 -13.95 15.35
C TYR A 271 5.66 -12.68 14.69
N TYR A 272 4.35 -12.64 14.41
CA TYR A 272 3.73 -11.55 13.65
C TYR A 272 3.06 -10.53 14.55
N HIS A 273 3.36 -9.27 14.21
CA HIS A 273 2.79 -8.10 14.82
C HIS A 273 2.24 -7.16 13.76
N TYR A 274 1.17 -6.47 14.14
CA TYR A 274 0.53 -5.48 13.30
C TYR A 274 0.80 -4.08 13.83
N LYS A 275 0.84 -3.14 12.89
CA LYS A 275 1.01 -1.73 13.15
C LYS A 275 -0.03 -0.94 12.37
N LEU A 276 -0.69 0.01 13.03
CA LEU A 276 -1.58 0.96 12.36
C LEU A 276 -0.75 2.17 11.91
N ALA A 277 -0.73 2.39 10.59
CA ALA A 277 0.04 3.47 9.97
C ALA A 277 -0.85 4.69 9.66
N ALA A 278 -2.07 4.44 9.19
CA ALA A 278 -3.05 5.49 8.96
C ALA A 278 -4.50 5.01 9.10
N GLU A 279 -5.39 5.96 9.32
CA GLU A 279 -6.84 5.79 9.26
C GLU A 279 -7.38 6.80 8.25
N ILE A 280 -8.29 6.37 7.38
CA ILE A 280 -8.82 7.18 6.28
C ILE A 280 -10.36 7.17 6.33
N GLN A 281 -10.96 8.36 6.27
CA GLN A 281 -12.41 8.59 6.17
C GLN A 281 -12.88 8.55 4.71
#